data_AF-A0A101RNP5-F1
#
_entry.id   AF-A0A101RNP5-F1
#
_cell.length_a   1.000
_cell.length_b   1.000
_cell.length_c   1.000
_cell.angle_alpha   90.00
_cell.angle_beta   90.00
_cell.angle_gamma   90.00
#
_symmetry.space_group_name_H-M   'P 1'
#
loop_
_entity.id
_entity.type
_entity.pdbx_description
1 polymer ?
#
loop_
_entity_poly.entity_id
_entity_poly.type
_entity_poly.pdbx_seq_one_letter_code
_entity_poly.pdbx_strand_id
1 'polypeptide(L)'
;MELRSVEELMDLLYACRHQQALRTAALLRRSRPADKELQVAGLVRDIGQLLSPADAGARAERAAAAVGPLLGERVARLVRHHGPTSDDDLSRLREADEESRAAVFDAGVLEDWRTLLELVAARNSRLGAVD
;
A
#
# COMPACT_ATOMS: atom_id res chain seq x y z
N MET A 1 -11.48 -11.75 1.17
CA MET A 1 -11.76 -11.00 -0.07
C MET A 1 -10.42 -10.73 -0.71
N GLU A 2 -10.29 -11.00 -2.00
CA GLU A 2 -9.08 -10.79 -2.79
C GLU A 2 -9.42 -9.80 -3.90
N LEU A 3 -8.56 -8.81 -4.13
CA LEU A 3 -8.72 -7.82 -5.17
C LEU A 3 -8.23 -8.40 -6.50
N ARG A 4 -9.04 -8.27 -7.55
CA ARG A 4 -8.77 -8.84 -8.87
C ARG A 4 -8.38 -7.77 -9.89
N SER A 5 -8.64 -6.50 -9.61
CA SER A 5 -8.31 -5.40 -10.52
C SER A 5 -7.89 -4.14 -9.76
N VAL A 6 -7.21 -3.24 -10.48
CA VAL A 6 -6.88 -1.90 -9.97
C VAL A 6 -8.16 -1.09 -9.75
N GLU A 7 -9.22 -1.32 -10.52
CA GLU A 7 -10.51 -0.64 -10.34
C GLU A 7 -11.14 -0.98 -8.98
N GLU A 8 -11.21 -2.26 -8.60
CA GLU A 8 -11.70 -2.69 -7.28
C GLU A 8 -10.85 -2.11 -6.14
N LEU A 9 -9.53 -2.01 -6.34
CA LEU A 9 -8.62 -1.40 -5.37
C LEU A 9 -8.87 0.12 -5.25
N MET A 10 -9.06 0.82 -6.37
CA MET A 10 -9.35 2.25 -6.38
C MET A 10 -10.66 2.54 -5.67
N ASP A 11 -11.72 1.76 -5.93
CA ASP A 11 -13.00 1.89 -5.25
C ASP A 11 -12.85 1.73 -3.72
N LEU A 12 -12.06 0.75 -3.29
CA LEU A 12 -11.76 0.54 -1.88
C LEU A 12 -10.97 1.71 -1.28
N LEU A 13 -9.97 2.24 -1.99
CA LEU A 13 -9.18 3.40 -1.55
C LEU A 13 -10.04 4.68 -1.48
N TYR A 14 -10.96 4.90 -2.42
CA TYR A 14 -11.92 6.00 -2.35
C TYR A 14 -12.89 5.86 -1.17
N ALA A 15 -13.29 4.64 -0.82
CA ALA A 15 -14.10 4.37 0.36
C ALA A 15 -13.33 4.56 1.68
N CYS A 16 -12.00 4.47 1.66
CA CYS A 16 -11.14 4.72 2.82
C CYS A 16 -10.94 6.22 3.08
N ARG A 17 -10.62 6.58 4.33
CA ARG A 17 -10.01 7.89 4.66
C ARG A 17 -8.57 7.94 4.14
N HIS A 18 -8.40 8.06 2.83
CA HIS A 18 -7.14 7.88 2.10
C HIS A 18 -6.14 9.04 2.23
N GLN A 19 -6.47 10.15 2.90
CA GLN A 19 -5.55 11.29 3.00
C GLN A 19 -4.23 10.95 3.70
N GLN A 20 -4.26 10.15 4.78
CA GLN A 20 -3.04 9.72 5.45
C GLN A 20 -2.21 8.81 4.53
N ALA A 21 -2.86 7.83 3.92
CA ALA A 21 -2.23 6.93 2.95
C ALA A 21 -1.58 7.66 1.77
N LEU A 22 -2.23 8.70 1.24
CA LEU A 22 -1.64 9.56 0.20
C LEU A 22 -0.39 10.28 0.68
N ARG A 23 -0.41 10.86 1.89
CA ARG A 23 0.77 11.52 2.47
C ARG A 23 1.91 10.53 2.68
N THR A 24 1.63 9.35 3.23
CA THR A 24 2.62 8.28 3.40
C THR A 24 3.23 7.89 2.05
N ALA A 25 2.40 7.64 1.04
CA ALA A 25 2.86 7.29 -0.29
C ALA A 25 3.70 8.41 -0.94
N ALA A 26 3.29 9.67 -0.79
CA ALA A 26 4.02 10.83 -1.30
C ALA A 26 5.40 11.00 -0.63
N LEU A 27 5.48 10.79 0.68
CA LEU A 27 6.76 10.80 1.42
C LEU A 27 7.70 9.69 0.93
N LEU A 28 7.17 8.49 0.73
CA LEU A 28 7.93 7.36 0.17
C LEU A 28 8.38 7.62 -1.27
N ARG A 29 7.55 8.30 -2.07
CA ARG A 29 7.92 8.70 -3.44
C ARG A 29 9.07 9.70 -3.45
N ARG A 30 9.13 10.59 -2.45
CA ARG A 30 10.22 11.56 -2.29
C ARG A 30 11.52 10.90 -1.79
N SER A 31 11.44 10.00 -0.82
CA SER A 31 12.61 9.37 -0.21
C SER A 31 13.16 8.17 -0.99
N ARG A 32 12.28 7.41 -1.66
CA ARG A 32 12.60 6.21 -2.43
C ARG A 32 11.91 6.26 -3.81
N PRO A 33 12.30 7.19 -4.70
CA PRO A 33 11.60 7.44 -5.97
C PRO A 33 11.59 6.23 -6.93
N ALA A 34 12.63 5.40 -6.90
CA ALA A 34 12.73 4.20 -7.72
C ALA A 34 11.87 3.03 -7.21
N ASP A 35 11.48 3.04 -5.92
CA ASP A 35 10.81 1.91 -5.28
C ASP A 35 9.29 2.04 -5.35
N LYS A 36 8.72 1.52 -6.43
CA LYS A 36 7.28 1.63 -6.73
C LYS A 36 6.41 0.80 -5.79
N GLU A 37 6.85 -0.40 -5.43
CA GLU A 37 6.13 -1.30 -4.54
C GLU A 37 6.12 -0.76 -3.10
N LEU A 38 7.20 -0.12 -2.62
CA LEU A 38 7.20 0.54 -1.32
C LEU A 38 6.23 1.72 -1.27
N GLN A 39 6.21 2.56 -2.31
CA GLN A 39 5.25 3.65 -2.45
C GLN A 39 3.79 3.14 -2.43
N VAL A 40 3.51 2.06 -3.18
CA VAL A 40 2.20 1.42 -3.22
C VAL A 40 1.83 0.79 -1.88
N ALA A 41 2.77 0.17 -1.16
CA ALA A 41 2.53 -0.37 0.18
C ALA A 41 2.09 0.73 1.16
N GLY A 42 2.68 1.92 1.08
CA GLY A 42 2.23 3.10 1.83
C GLY A 42 0.80 3.53 1.50
N LEU A 43 0.43 3.46 0.22
CA LEU A 43 -0.90 3.85 -0.26
C LEU A 43 -2.01 2.88 0.17
N VAL A 44 -1.72 1.57 0.19
CA VAL A 44 -2.77 0.55 0.40
C VAL A 44 -2.85 0.06 1.85
N ARG A 45 -1.97 0.49 2.75
CA ARG A 45 -1.91 -0.07 4.12
C ARG A 45 -3.18 0.14 4.94
N ASP A 46 -3.91 1.23 4.71
CA ASP A 46 -5.06 1.61 5.52
C ASP A 46 -6.38 0.95 5.08
N ILE A 47 -6.39 0.22 3.95
CA ILE A 47 -7.60 -0.48 3.49
C ILE A 47 -8.09 -1.52 4.50
N GLY A 48 -7.17 -2.04 5.33
CA GLY A 48 -7.49 -2.96 6.41
C GLY A 48 -8.49 -2.40 7.42
N GLN A 49 -8.58 -1.06 7.55
CA GLN A 49 -9.57 -0.41 8.41
C GLN A 49 -11.01 -0.65 7.92
N LEU A 50 -11.24 -0.75 6.61
CA LEU A 50 -12.54 -1.10 6.03
C LEU A 50 -12.80 -2.61 6.07
N LEU A 51 -11.76 -3.41 5.80
CA LEU A 51 -11.88 -4.87 5.74
C LEU A 51 -12.07 -5.51 7.12
N SER A 52 -11.61 -4.85 8.18
CA SER A 52 -11.72 -5.33 9.57
C SER A 52 -11.85 -4.15 10.54
N PRO A 53 -13.02 -3.49 10.59
CA PRO A 53 -13.24 -2.33 11.45
C PRO A 53 -13.14 -2.69 12.93
N ALA A 54 -13.67 -3.86 13.32
CA ALA A 54 -13.76 -4.31 14.72
C ALA A 54 -12.48 -4.94 15.29
N ASP A 55 -11.55 -5.39 14.44
CA ASP A 55 -10.35 -6.11 14.88
C ASP A 55 -9.09 -5.41 14.35
N ALA A 56 -8.44 -4.65 15.22
CA ALA A 56 -7.21 -3.93 14.90
C ALA A 56 -6.03 -4.86 14.57
N GLY A 57 -5.97 -6.05 15.19
CA GLY A 57 -4.90 -7.02 14.97
C GLY A 57 -5.00 -7.69 13.60
N ALA A 58 -6.21 -7.93 13.11
CA ALA A 58 -6.44 -8.56 11.81
C ALA A 58 -6.29 -7.61 10.60
N ARG A 59 -6.27 -6.27 10.80
CA ARG A 59 -6.30 -5.30 9.68
C ARG A 59 -5.13 -5.47 8.72
N ALA A 60 -3.91 -5.59 9.25
CA ALA A 60 -2.70 -5.71 8.45
C ALA A 60 -2.71 -7.01 7.63
N GLU A 61 -3.11 -8.12 8.25
CA GLU A 61 -3.22 -9.41 7.58
C GLU A 61 -4.31 -9.41 6.49
N ARG A 62 -5.46 -8.80 6.79
CA ARG A 62 -6.59 -8.71 5.85
C ARG A 62 -6.29 -7.81 4.67
N ALA A 63 -5.62 -6.67 4.91
CA ALA A 63 -5.15 -5.79 3.86
C ALA A 63 -4.14 -6.51 2.95
N ALA A 64 -3.16 -7.18 3.54
CA ALA A 64 -2.14 -7.92 2.80
C ALA A 64 -2.72 -9.06 1.98
N ALA A 65 -3.63 -9.86 2.56
CA ALA A 65 -4.32 -10.92 1.84
C ALA A 65 -5.17 -10.37 0.68
N ALA A 66 -5.80 -9.20 0.87
CA ALA A 66 -6.60 -8.58 -0.18
C ALA A 66 -5.75 -8.08 -1.36
N VAL A 67 -4.58 -7.50 -1.11
CA VAL A 67 -3.73 -6.91 -2.15
C VAL A 67 -2.74 -7.87 -2.77
N GLY A 68 -2.34 -8.94 -2.06
CA GLY A 68 -1.29 -9.87 -2.49
C GLY A 68 -1.49 -10.43 -3.90
N PRO A 69 -2.67 -10.96 -4.25
CA PRO A 69 -2.93 -11.49 -5.59
C PRO A 69 -2.75 -10.46 -6.71
N LEU A 70 -3.05 -9.18 -6.45
CA LEU A 70 -2.96 -8.10 -7.43
C LEU A 70 -1.56 -7.47 -7.47
N LEU A 71 -0.99 -7.14 -6.31
CA LEU A 71 0.21 -6.29 -6.16
C LEU A 71 1.48 -7.06 -5.81
N GLY A 72 1.37 -8.37 -5.54
CA GLY A 72 2.48 -9.27 -5.29
C GLY A 72 2.92 -9.37 -3.83
N GLU A 73 3.77 -10.37 -3.58
CA GLU A 73 4.16 -10.79 -2.22
C GLU A 73 4.96 -9.72 -1.47
N ARG A 74 5.81 -8.95 -2.15
CA ARG A 74 6.57 -7.88 -1.48
C ARG A 74 5.64 -6.81 -0.91
N VAL A 75 4.63 -6.37 -1.68
CA VAL A 75 3.65 -5.40 -1.20
C VAL A 75 2.84 -6.00 -0.04
N ALA A 76 2.36 -7.24 -0.17
CA ALA A 76 1.65 -7.94 0.91
C ALA A 76 2.49 -8.00 2.20
N ARG A 77 3.76 -8.39 2.11
CA ARG A 77 4.68 -8.46 3.25
C ARG A 77 4.86 -7.11 3.95
N LEU A 78 5.04 -6.03 3.18
CA LEU A 78 5.18 -4.68 3.72
C LEU A 78 3.91 -4.23 4.45
N VAL A 79 2.73 -4.53 3.87
CA VAL A 79 1.42 -4.22 4.47
C VAL A 79 1.15 -5.04 5.74
N ARG A 80 1.62 -6.30 5.82
CA ARG A 80 1.58 -7.11 7.06
C ARG A 80 2.50 -6.56 8.16
N HIS A 81 3.43 -5.67 7.82
CA HIS A 81 4.56 -5.30 8.67
C HIS A 81 5.41 -6.50 9.12
N HIS A 82 5.52 -7.51 8.25
CA HIS A 82 6.20 -8.76 8.55
C HIS A 82 7.64 -8.76 8.02
N GLY A 83 8.61 -8.83 8.91
CA GLY A 83 10.04 -8.89 8.57
C GLY A 83 10.92 -8.63 9.78
N PRO A 84 12.24 -8.80 9.65
CA PRO A 84 13.18 -8.53 10.74
C PRO A 84 13.17 -7.03 11.09
N THR A 85 13.59 -6.70 12.31
CA THR A 85 13.73 -5.30 12.76
C THR A 85 14.76 -4.52 11.96
N SER A 86 15.70 -5.21 11.31
CA SER A 86 16.70 -4.65 10.39
C SER A 86 16.18 -4.46 8.96
N ASP A 87 14.91 -4.72 8.68
CA ASP A 87 14.33 -4.48 7.36
C ASP A 87 14.20 -2.97 7.14
N ASP A 88 15.08 -2.43 6.30
CA ASP A 88 15.12 -1.01 5.95
C ASP A 88 13.82 -0.54 5.32
N ASP A 89 13.15 -1.35 4.51
CA ASP A 89 11.91 -0.95 3.82
C ASP A 89 10.75 -0.87 4.80
N LEU A 90 10.66 -1.81 5.74
CA LEU A 90 9.69 -1.73 6.84
C LEU A 90 9.95 -0.52 7.74
N SER A 91 11.22 -0.21 8.00
CA SER A 91 11.61 0.97 8.79
C SER A 91 11.20 2.26 8.07
N ARG A 92 11.46 2.36 6.76
CA ARG A 92 11.05 3.53 5.97
C ARG A 92 9.55 3.68 5.83
N LEU A 93 8.82 2.58 5.71
CA LEU A 93 7.35 2.60 5.70
C LEU A 93 6.79 3.11 7.04
N ARG A 94 7.38 2.70 8.17
CA ARG A 94 6.97 3.17 9.51
C ARG A 94 7.28 4.66 9.72
N GLU A 95 8.48 5.10 9.34
CA GLU A 95 8.89 6.51 9.43
C GLU A 95 7.96 7.40 8.60
N ALA A 96 7.65 7.02 7.36
CA ALA A 96 6.74 7.78 6.51
C ALA A 96 5.31 7.83 7.08
N ASP A 97 4.81 6.73 7.66
CA ASP A 97 3.51 6.71 8.32
C ASP A 97 3.47 7.65 9.53
N GLU A 98 4.51 7.65 10.35
CA GLU A 98 4.60 8.56 11.50
C GLU A 98 4.66 10.03 11.06
N GLU A 99 5.50 10.35 10.07
CA GLU A 99 5.60 11.70 9.51
C GLU A 99 4.27 12.17 8.89
N SER A 100 3.55 11.28 8.21
CA SER A 100 2.25 11.59 7.58
C SER A 100 1.18 12.10 8.56
N ARG A 101 1.24 11.66 9.82
CA ARG A 101 0.28 12.03 10.88
C ARG A 101 0.50 13.46 11.37
N ALA A 102 1.74 13.94 11.36
CA ALA A 102 2.08 15.31 11.72
C ALA A 102 2.07 16.26 10.50
N ALA A 103 2.21 15.71 9.30
CA ALA A 103 2.35 16.47 8.08
C ALA A 103 1.04 17.13 7.61
N VAL A 104 1.13 18.41 7.29
CA VAL A 104 0.07 19.20 6.65
C VAL A 104 0.59 19.68 5.29
N PHE A 105 0.66 18.76 4.33
CA PHE A 105 0.91 19.10 2.92
C PHE A 105 -0.10 18.40 2.02
N ASP A 106 -0.29 18.99 0.84
CA ASP A 106 -1.11 18.39 -0.21
C ASP A 106 -0.33 17.24 -0.87
N ALA A 107 -0.81 16.01 -0.68
CA ALA A 107 -0.19 14.80 -1.21
C ALA A 107 -0.67 14.48 -2.66
N GLY A 108 -1.44 15.37 -3.27
CA GLY A 108 -2.09 15.16 -4.56
C GLY A 108 -3.39 14.38 -4.42
N VAL A 109 -3.98 14.01 -5.56
CA VAL A 109 -5.22 13.24 -5.60
C VAL A 109 -4.95 11.76 -5.77
N LEU A 110 -5.89 10.92 -5.33
CA LEU A 110 -5.78 9.47 -5.45
C LEU A 110 -5.64 9.01 -6.92
N GLU A 111 -6.28 9.71 -7.85
CA GLU A 111 -6.24 9.37 -9.28
C GLU A 111 -4.82 9.38 -9.87
N ASP A 112 -3.93 10.24 -9.37
CA ASP A 112 -2.52 10.32 -9.82
C ASP A 112 -1.73 9.04 -9.49
N TRP A 113 -2.28 8.16 -8.64
CA TRP A 113 -1.67 6.90 -8.26
C TRP A 113 -2.13 5.71 -9.11
N ARG A 114 -3.20 5.86 -9.91
CA ARG A 114 -3.76 4.77 -10.72
C ARG A 114 -2.73 4.13 -11.64
N THR A 115 -1.99 4.93 -12.41
CA THR A 115 -0.93 4.41 -13.32
C THR A 115 0.17 3.66 -12.57
N LEU A 116 0.51 4.07 -11.33
CA LEU A 116 1.50 3.37 -10.53
C LEU A 116 0.97 2.01 -10.04
N LEU A 117 -0.30 1.95 -9.64
CA LEU A 117 -0.97 0.72 -9.24
C LEU A 117 -1.06 -0.26 -10.42
N GLU A 118 -1.44 0.22 -11.61
CA GLU A 118 -1.44 -0.56 -12.85
C GLU A 118 -0.06 -1.11 -13.19
N LEU A 119 0.98 -0.28 -13.05
CA LEU A 119 2.37 -0.70 -13.30
C LEU A 119 2.78 -1.85 -12.38
N VAL A 120 2.51 -1.74 -11.08
CA VAL A 120 2.85 -2.79 -10.08
C VAL A 120 2.01 -4.04 -10.32
N ALA A 121 0.71 -3.90 -10.59
CA ALA A 121 -0.18 -5.02 -10.87
C ALA A 121 0.24 -5.80 -12.13
N ALA A 122 0.55 -5.08 -13.22
CA ALA A 122 1.03 -5.68 -14.46
C ALA A 122 2.38 -6.41 -14.26
N ARG A 123 3.27 -5.86 -13.43
CA ARG A 123 4.54 -6.52 -13.07
C ARG A 123 4.29 -7.84 -12.34
N ASN A 124 3.40 -7.84 -11.35
CA ASN A 124 3.06 -9.05 -10.58
C ASN A 124 2.41 -10.13 -11.47
N SER A 125 1.47 -9.74 -12.34
CA SER A 125 0.83 -10.67 -13.28
C SER A 125 1.82 -11.36 -14.20
N ARG A 126 2.87 -10.65 -14.68
CA ARG A 126 3.93 -11.25 -15.50
C ARG A 126 4.79 -12.24 -14.71
N LEU A 127 5.06 -11.95 -13.43
CA LEU A 127 5.83 -12.84 -12.56
C LEU A 127 5.04 -14.13 -12.23
N GLY A 128 3.72 -14.03 -12.03
CA GLY A 128 2.88 -15.21 -11.81
C GLY A 128 2.64 -16.08 -13.05
N ALA A 129 2.98 -15.58 -14.25
CA ALA A 129 2.86 -16.33 -15.50
C ALA A 129 4.14 -17.09 -15.90
N VAL A 130 5.24 -16.90 -15.16
CA VAL A 130 6.54 -17.56 -15.43
C VAL A 130 6.88 -18.69 -14.45
N ASP A 131 5.95 -19.02 -13.54
CA ASP A 131 5.95 -20.23 -12.70
C ASP A 131 5.01 -21.30 -13.29
#